data_AF-A0A9E5LRE0-F1
#
_entry.id   AF-A0A9E5LRE0-F1
#
_cell.length_a   1.000
_cell.length_b   1.000
_cell.length_c   1.000
_cell.angle_alpha   90.00
_cell.angle_beta   90.00
_cell.angle_gamma   90.00
#
_symmetry.space_group_name_H-M   'P 1'
#
loop_
_entity.id
_entity.type
_entity.pdbx_description
1 polymer ?
#
loop_
_entity_poly.entity_id
_entity_poly.type
_entity_poly.pdbx_seq_one_letter_code
_entity_poly.pdbx_strand_id
1 'polypeptide(L)'
;MSLLGSFDIGATGLTAQAMRLNVISSNIANVDSVSGPDGRAYRARQVVFSALPSTNSVGSGVAVTEIRESREPFRREYRPGHPKADAAAGS
;
A
#
# COMPACT_ATOMS: atom_id res chain seq x y z
N MET A 1 12.13 -12.21 29.67
CA MET A 1 11.80 -12.32 28.23
C MET A 1 11.74 -13.78 27.86
N SER A 2 10.54 -14.31 27.61
CA SER A 2 10.42 -15.70 27.13
C SER A 2 10.83 -15.77 25.66
N LEU A 3 11.60 -16.79 25.28
CA LEU A 3 11.97 -17.06 23.89
C LEU A 3 10.73 -17.20 23.01
N LEU A 4 9.67 -17.82 23.53
CA LEU A 4 8.39 -17.99 22.86
C LEU A 4 7.76 -16.64 22.47
N GLY A 5 7.72 -15.68 23.42
CA GLY A 5 7.19 -14.34 23.14
C GLY A 5 8.02 -13.55 22.11
N SER A 6 9.32 -13.83 22.00
CA SER A 6 10.17 -13.21 20.96
C SER A 6 9.86 -13.77 19.57
N PHE A 7 9.60 -15.07 19.47
CA PHE A 7 9.13 -15.70 18.23
C PHE A 7 7.75 -15.20 17.80
N ASP A 8 6.82 -15.02 18.75
CA ASP A 8 5.49 -14.48 18.44
C ASP A 8 5.56 -13.05 17.89
N ILE A 9 6.38 -12.19 18.49
CA ILE A 9 6.62 -10.83 17.97
C ILE A 9 7.24 -10.90 16.57
N GLY A 10 8.25 -11.74 16.36
CA GLY A 10 8.86 -11.95 15.04
C GLY A 10 7.86 -12.44 14.00
N ALA A 11 6.99 -13.38 14.36
CA ALA A 11 5.95 -13.92 13.49
C ALA A 11 4.96 -12.82 13.07
N THR A 12 4.45 -12.03 14.03
CA THR A 12 3.54 -10.92 13.71
C THR A 12 4.19 -9.87 12.81
N GLY A 13 5.47 -9.56 13.04
CA GLY A 13 6.25 -8.66 12.19
C GLY A 13 6.43 -9.18 10.76
N LEU A 14 6.73 -10.48 10.60
CA LEU A 14 6.87 -11.11 9.27
C LEU A 14 5.54 -11.10 8.51
N THR A 15 4.43 -11.41 9.16
CA THR A 15 3.10 -11.36 8.53
C THR A 15 2.74 -9.93 8.10
N ALA A 16 3.00 -8.94 8.97
CA ALA A 16 2.76 -7.54 8.65
C ALA A 16 3.60 -7.06 7.45
N GLN A 17 4.87 -7.48 7.38
CA GLN A 17 5.76 -7.13 6.28
C GLN A 17 5.39 -7.85 4.97
N ALA A 18 4.95 -9.11 5.03
CA ALA A 18 4.43 -9.81 3.86
C ALA A 18 3.22 -9.07 3.26
N MET A 19 2.32 -8.55 4.12
CA MET A 19 1.21 -7.72 3.65
C MET A 19 1.67 -6.44 2.97
N ARG A 20 2.68 -5.76 3.52
CA ARG A 20 3.28 -4.58 2.88
C ARG A 20 3.86 -4.92 1.50
N LEU A 21 4.55 -6.05 1.36
CA LEU A 21 5.09 -6.50 0.06
C LEU A 21 3.97 -6.74 -0.96
N ASN A 22 2.86 -7.35 -0.55
CA ASN A 22 1.69 -7.55 -1.41
C ASN A 22 1.10 -6.22 -1.89
N VAL A 23 1.00 -5.22 -1.00
CA VAL A 23 0.51 -3.88 -1.36
C VAL A 23 1.47 -3.15 -2.29
N ILE A 24 2.79 -3.25 -2.05
CA ILE A 24 3.80 -2.68 -2.96
C ILE A 24 3.71 -3.34 -4.34
N SER A 25 3.60 -4.67 -4.39
CA SER A 25 3.44 -5.41 -5.64
C SER A 25 2.16 -4.99 -6.39
N SER A 26 1.03 -4.84 -5.68
CA SER A 26 -0.21 -4.33 -6.26
C SER A 26 -0.05 -2.91 -6.80
N ASN A 27 0.65 -2.04 -6.09
CA ASN A 27 0.93 -0.69 -6.56
C ASN A 27 1.76 -0.69 -7.85
N ILE A 28 2.82 -1.50 -7.91
CA ILE A 28 3.67 -1.63 -9.10
C ILE A 28 2.85 -2.19 -10.27
N ALA A 29 2.06 -3.24 -10.05
CA ALA A 29 1.26 -3.86 -11.10
C ALA A 29 0.19 -2.94 -11.69
N ASN A 30 -0.26 -1.93 -10.94
CA ASN A 30 -1.32 -1.03 -11.36
C ASN A 30 -0.84 0.41 -11.61
N VAL A 31 0.45 0.71 -11.45
CA VAL A 31 0.98 2.08 -11.58
C VAL A 31 0.77 2.67 -12.97
N ASP A 32 0.83 1.82 -14.00
CA ASP A 32 0.66 2.22 -15.41
C ASP A 32 -0.79 2.08 -15.90
N SER A 33 -1.73 1.72 -15.00
CA SER A 33 -3.13 1.55 -15.36
C SER A 33 -3.81 2.90 -15.55
N VAL A 34 -4.00 3.27 -16.81
CA VAL A 34 -4.61 4.54 -17.24
C VAL A 34 -6.09 4.62 -16.90
N SER A 35 -6.76 3.48 -16.66
CA SER A 35 -8.13 3.39 -16.15
C SER A 35 -8.40 1.98 -15.64
N GLY A 36 -8.85 1.85 -14.38
CA GLY A 36 -9.45 0.61 -13.90
C GLY A 36 -10.78 0.29 -14.60
N PRO A 37 -11.42 -0.85 -14.30
CA PRO A 37 -12.71 -1.25 -14.86
C PRO A 37 -13.80 -0.16 -14.74
N ASP A 38 -13.69 0.68 -13.71
CA ASP A 38 -14.62 1.76 -13.39
C ASP A 38 -14.27 3.09 -14.07
N GLY A 39 -13.26 3.11 -14.96
CA GLY A 39 -12.81 4.32 -15.65
C GLY A 39 -11.95 5.28 -14.82
N ARG A 40 -11.68 4.96 -13.54
CA ARG A 40 -10.89 5.81 -12.63
C ARG A 40 -9.41 5.40 -12.63
N ALA A 41 -8.50 6.37 -12.50
CA ALA A 41 -7.08 6.11 -12.36
C ALA A 41 -6.77 5.39 -11.04
N TYR A 42 -5.79 4.47 -11.08
CA TYR A 42 -5.39 3.72 -9.90
C TYR A 42 -4.79 4.64 -8.82
N ARG A 43 -5.21 4.46 -7.57
CA ARG A 43 -4.61 5.12 -6.39
C ARG A 43 -3.73 4.13 -5.66
N ALA A 44 -2.46 4.51 -5.45
CA ALA A 44 -1.53 3.71 -4.67
C ALA A 44 -2.07 3.48 -3.25
N ARG A 45 -1.88 2.28 -2.71
CA ARG A 45 -2.31 1.88 -1.37
C ARG A 45 -1.13 1.82 -0.41
N GLN A 46 -1.40 2.04 0.87
CA GLN A 46 -0.41 2.00 1.96
C GLN A 46 -0.95 1.20 3.13
N VAL A 47 -0.09 0.40 3.77
CA VAL A 47 -0.44 -0.37 4.95
C VAL A 47 -0.18 0.45 6.21
N VAL A 48 -1.16 0.53 7.10
CA VAL A 48 -1.07 1.14 8.42
C VAL A 48 -0.87 0.03 9.45
N PHE A 49 0.17 0.19 10.27
CA PHE A 49 0.49 -0.73 11.34
C PHE A 49 0.12 -0.14 12.70
N SER A 50 -0.23 -1.02 13.63
CA SER A 50 -0.38 -0.69 15.04
C SER A 50 0.30 -1.73 15.92
N ALA A 51 0.76 -1.29 17.09
CA ALA A 51 1.26 -2.18 18.12
C ALA A 51 0.10 -2.91 18.79
N LEU A 52 0.23 -4.22 18.96
CA LEU A 52 -0.71 -5.00 19.75
C LEU A 52 -0.53 -4.64 21.23
N PRO A 53 -1.61 -4.30 21.96
CA PRO A 53 -1.51 -4.01 23.38
C PRO A 53 -1.04 -5.27 24.12
N SER A 54 0.03 -5.12 24.89
CA SER A 54 0.62 -6.18 25.70
C SER A 54 0.59 -5.74 27.16
N THR A 55 -0.25 -6.39 27.98
CA THR A 55 -0.40 -6.05 29.40
C THR A 55 0.71 -6.66 30.26
N ASN A 56 1.37 -7.74 29.83
CA ASN A 56 2.29 -8.53 30.66
C ASN A 56 3.65 -8.88 30.00
N SER A 57 3.95 -8.37 28.80
CA SER A 57 5.18 -8.72 28.06
C SER A 57 5.95 -7.46 27.67
N VAL A 58 7.25 -7.39 27.96
CA VAL A 58 8.16 -6.40 27.35
C VAL A 58 8.22 -6.71 25.85
N GLY A 59 7.63 -5.83 25.03
CA GLY A 59 7.51 -6.01 23.59
C GLY A 59 6.06 -6.20 23.14
N SER A 60 5.68 -5.46 22.10
CA SER A 60 4.37 -5.55 21.43
C SER A 60 4.56 -6.11 20.03
N GLY A 61 3.75 -7.11 19.67
CA GLY A 61 3.63 -7.56 18.29
C GLY A 61 3.04 -6.47 17.39
N VAL A 62 3.07 -6.68 16.07
CA VAL A 62 2.57 -5.71 15.09
C VAL A 62 1.33 -6.28 14.39
N ALA A 63 0.29 -5.46 14.26
CA ALA A 63 -0.89 -5.77 13.48
C ALA A 63 -1.07 -4.77 12.33
N VAL A 64 -1.67 -5.24 11.24
CA VAL A 64 -2.16 -4.38 10.16
C VAL A 64 -3.55 -3.90 10.55
N THR A 65 -3.74 -2.61 10.72
CA THR A 65 -5.04 -2.03 11.10
C THR A 65 -5.84 -1.56 9.90
N GLU A 66 -5.17 -1.09 8.86
CA GLU A 66 -5.84 -0.51 7.69
C GLU A 66 -4.93 -0.58 6.45
N ILE A 67 -5.56 -0.68 5.27
CA ILE A 67 -4.93 -0.36 4.01
C ILE A 67 -5.58 0.92 3.49
N ARG A 68 -4.83 2.01 3.49
CA ARG A 68 -5.33 3.33 3.11
C ARG A 68 -4.90 3.68 1.70
N GLU A 69 -5.81 4.26 0.91
CA GLU A 69 -5.47 4.81 -0.39
C GLU A 69 -4.72 6.14 -0.27
N SER A 70 -3.80 6.38 -1.19
CA SER A 70 -3.03 7.61 -1.28
C SER A 70 -3.93 8.76 -1.71
N ARG A 71 -3.78 9.87 -0.99
CA ARG A 71 -4.44 11.16 -1.28
C ARG A 71 -3.59 12.03 -2.20
N GLU A 72 -2.46 11.53 -2.68
CA GLU A 72 -1.62 12.28 -3.61
C GLU A 72 -2.37 12.55 -4.92
N PRO A 73 -2.13 13.71 -5.55
CA PRO A 73 -2.67 14.01 -6.87
C PRO A 73 -2.13 12.98 -7.88
N PHE A 74 -2.98 12.61 -8.85
CA PHE A 74 -2.57 11.69 -9.91
C PHE A 74 -1.41 12.28 -10.71
N ARG A 75 -0.40 11.44 -11.01
CA ARG A 75 0.68 11.85 -11.91
C ARG A 75 0.10 12.02 -13.31
N ARG A 76 0.22 13.23 -13.85
CA ARG A 76 -0.11 13.52 -15.26
C ARG A 76 1.13 13.19 -16.09
N GLU A 77 1.00 12.25 -17.03
CA GLU A 77 2.06 11.94 -17.98
C GLU A 77 1.65 12.46 -19.37
N TYR A 78 2.50 13.30 -19.97
CA TYR A 78 2.27 13.82 -21.31
C TYR A 78 2.73 12.80 -22.36
N ARG A 79 1.79 12.07 -22.96
CA ARG A 79 2.03 11.11 -24.05
C ARG A 79 1.32 11.57 -25.33
N PRO A 80 1.95 12.39 -26.19
CA PRO A 80 1.35 12.82 -27.45
C PRO A 80 1.07 11.58 -28.32
N GLY A 81 -0.18 11.39 -28.73
CA GLY A 81 -0.64 10.24 -29.52
C GLY A 81 -1.33 9.12 -28.73
N HIS A 82 -1.50 9.23 -27.41
CA HIS A 82 -2.29 8.27 -26.63
C HIS A 82 -3.80 8.58 -26.74
N PRO A 83 -4.68 7.59 -26.98
CA PRO A 83 -6.13 7.82 -27.17
C PRO A 83 -6.87 8.43 -25.97
N LYS A 84 -6.21 8.50 -24.80
CA LYS A 84 -6.70 9.17 -23.58
C LYS A 84 -5.85 10.41 -23.17
N ALA A 85 -4.90 10.82 -24.00
CA ALA A 85 -4.21 12.10 -23.80
C ALA A 85 -5.19 13.22 -24.13
N ASP A 86 -5.32 14.22 -23.25
CA ASP A 86 -6.17 15.38 -23.46
C ASP A 86 -5.94 15.95 -24.87
N ALA A 87 -7.00 16.00 -25.67
CA ALA A 87 -7.01 16.62 -26.99
C ALA A 87 -6.98 18.17 -26.93
N ALA A 88 -6.39 18.75 -25.88
CA ALA A 88 -6.46 20.17 -25.59
C ALA A 88 -5.06 20.76 -25.33
N ALA A 89 -4.24 20.81 -26.38
CA ALA A 89 -3.18 21.79 -26.51
C ALA A 89 -3.11 22.18 -28.00
N GLY A 90 -4.20 22.77 -28.48
CA GLY A 90 -4.35 23.32 -29.81
C GLY A 90 -5.13 24.62 -29.73
N SER A 91 -4.45 25.67 -29.25
CA SER A 91 -4.73 27.08 -29.56
C SER A 91 -3.49 27.89 -29.25
#